data_AF-A0A099KMB7-F1
#
_entry.id   AF-A0A099KMB7-F1
#
_cell.length_a   1.000
_cell.length_b   1.000
_cell.length_c   1.000
_cell.angle_alpha   90.00
_cell.angle_beta   90.00
_cell.angle_gamma   90.00
#
_symmetry.space_group_name_H-M   'P 1'
#
loop_
_entity.id
_entity.type
_entity.pdbx_description
1 polymer ?
#
loop_
_entity_poly.entity_id
_entity_poly.type
_entity_poly.pdbx_seq_one_letter_code
_entity_poly.pdbx_strand_id
1 'polypeptide(L)'
;MNKSPLIKAILLVTIFIFISVSPVRANDCTLAVESINQLIIKANFALDSNDFDQVSDIASDLKYNAQSILNAADSCDCDDAYYTAEVILENAQSAYLADDLKESVVFIHLLKKGANAAMTHAKSCGTLVTKVNN
;
A
#
# COMPACT_ATOMS: atom_id res chain seq x y z
N MET A 1 39.29 27.41 -49.29
CA MET A 1 39.23 27.97 -47.92
C MET A 1 37.93 28.73 -47.77
N ASN A 2 36.98 28.21 -47.00
CA ASN A 2 35.89 29.02 -46.46
C ASN A 2 35.51 28.40 -45.11
N LYS A 3 35.76 29.15 -44.03
CA LYS A 3 35.36 28.79 -42.67
C LYS A 3 33.94 29.30 -42.47
N SER A 4 33.04 28.44 -42.00
CA SER A 4 31.87 28.90 -41.25
C SER A 4 31.65 27.93 -40.08
N PRO A 5 31.81 28.37 -38.83
CA PRO A 5 31.46 27.60 -37.66
C PRO A 5 30.07 28.02 -37.22
N LEU A 6 29.05 27.18 -37.39
CA LEU A 6 27.75 27.50 -36.82
C LEU A 6 27.01 26.26 -36.30
N ILE A 7 27.08 26.17 -34.98
CA ILE A 7 26.02 25.70 -34.07
C ILE A 7 25.76 24.19 -34.09
N LYS A 8 26.47 23.48 -33.21
CA LYS A 8 25.96 22.27 -32.57
C LYS A 8 24.67 22.65 -31.82
N ALA A 9 23.52 22.42 -32.44
CA ALA A 9 22.24 22.51 -31.75
C ALA A 9 22.15 21.32 -30.77
N ILE A 10 22.61 21.52 -29.54
CA ILE A 10 22.28 20.63 -28.43
C ILE A 10 20.83 20.94 -28.08
N LEU A 11 19.91 20.11 -28.57
CA LEU A 11 18.50 20.16 -28.19
C LEU A 11 18.37 19.56 -26.78
N LEU A 12 18.63 20.36 -25.74
CA LEU A 12 18.28 20.03 -24.37
C LEU A 12 16.77 20.18 -24.21
N VAL A 13 16.02 19.10 -24.47
CA VAL A 13 14.61 19.00 -24.10
C VAL A 13 14.55 18.63 -22.62
N THR A 14 14.84 19.59 -21.74
CA THR A 14 14.52 19.48 -20.31
C THR A 14 13.06 19.86 -20.12
N ILE A 15 12.17 18.93 -20.41
CA ILE A 15 10.77 19.02 -19.98
C ILE A 15 10.75 18.51 -18.53
N PHE A 16 11.18 19.38 -17.61
CA PHE A 16 10.82 19.27 -16.20
C PHE A 16 9.35 19.73 -16.09
N ILE A 17 8.42 18.82 -16.35
CA ILE A 17 7.04 19.00 -15.88
C ILE A 17 7.10 18.78 -14.37
N PHE A 18 7.51 19.82 -13.64
CA PHE A 18 7.06 19.98 -12.28
C PHE A 18 5.56 20.27 -12.39
N ILE A 19 4.77 19.19 -12.49
CA ILE A 19 3.36 19.26 -12.16
C ILE A 19 3.38 19.80 -10.74
N SER A 20 2.86 21.01 -10.56
CA SER A 20 2.39 21.49 -9.29
C SER A 20 1.32 20.50 -8.81
N VAL A 21 1.76 19.39 -8.23
CA VAL A 21 0.95 18.57 -7.35
C VAL A 21 0.65 19.48 -6.17
N SER A 22 -0.41 20.28 -6.35
CA SER A 22 -1.25 20.70 -5.23
C SER A 22 -1.32 19.47 -4.33
N PRO A 23 -0.91 19.53 -3.05
CA PRO A 23 -0.96 18.36 -2.20
C PRO A 23 -2.37 17.83 -2.31
N VAL A 24 -2.51 16.66 -2.92
CA VAL A 24 -3.80 16.03 -3.11
C VAL A 24 -4.30 15.86 -1.69
N ARG A 25 -5.37 16.58 -1.35
CA ARG A 25 -5.84 16.62 0.02
C ARG A 25 -6.35 15.21 0.28
N ALA A 26 -5.57 14.43 1.02
CA ALA A 26 -6.01 13.14 1.50
C ALA A 26 -7.42 13.30 2.10
N ASN A 27 -8.32 12.40 1.75
CA ASN A 27 -9.65 12.40 2.34
C ASN A 27 -9.59 11.70 3.72
N ASP A 28 -10.69 11.66 4.46
CA ASP A 28 -10.74 10.96 5.74
C ASP A 28 -10.27 9.49 5.60
N CYS A 29 -9.09 9.18 6.17
CA CYS A 29 -8.47 7.87 6.13
C CYS A 29 -9.00 6.90 7.21
N THR A 30 -10.01 7.28 7.99
CA THR A 30 -10.50 6.51 9.15
C THR A 30 -10.92 5.09 8.76
N LEU A 31 -11.63 4.91 7.64
CA LEU A 31 -12.04 3.59 7.16
C LEU A 31 -10.85 2.69 6.80
N ALA A 32 -9.82 3.25 6.17
CA ALA A 32 -8.60 2.52 5.85
C ALA A 32 -7.87 2.11 7.15
N VAL A 33 -7.73 3.03 8.11
CA VAL A 33 -7.11 2.76 9.42
C VAL A 33 -7.85 1.65 10.17
N GLU A 34 -9.18 1.70 10.24
CA GLU A 34 -9.98 0.66 10.91
C GLU A 34 -9.81 -0.70 10.22
N SER A 35 -9.89 -0.72 8.89
CA SER A 35 -9.75 -1.94 8.08
C SER A 35 -8.37 -2.58 8.24
N ILE A 36 -7.31 -1.79 8.24
CA ILE A 36 -5.92 -2.26 8.46
C ILE A 36 -5.79 -2.85 9.87
N ASN A 37 -6.39 -2.22 10.89
CA ASN A 37 -6.33 -2.74 12.25
C ASN A 37 -7.01 -4.12 12.37
N GLN A 38 -8.18 -4.30 11.75
CA GLN A 38 -8.87 -5.59 11.71
C GLN A 38 -8.05 -6.67 11.00
N LEU A 39 -7.41 -6.32 9.88
CA LEU A 39 -6.51 -7.23 9.17
C LEU A 39 -5.32 -7.66 10.04
N ILE A 40 -4.71 -6.74 10.80
CA ILE A 40 -3.61 -7.08 11.73
C ILE A 40 -4.08 -8.05 12.82
N ILE A 41 -5.28 -7.86 13.37
CA ILE A 41 -5.86 -8.75 14.39
C ILE A 41 -6.05 -10.16 13.81
N LYS A 42 -6.66 -10.28 12.63
CA LYS A 42 -6.84 -11.57 11.94
C LYS A 42 -5.51 -12.23 11.60
N ALA A 43 -4.52 -11.45 11.15
CA ALA A 43 -3.19 -11.96 10.85
C ALA A 43 -2.50 -12.52 12.11
N ASN A 44 -2.63 -11.86 13.26
CA ASN A 44 -2.12 -12.40 14.53
C ASN A 44 -2.80 -13.72 14.89
N PHE A 45 -4.12 -13.79 14.74
CA PHE A 45 -4.87 -15.02 15.02
C PHE A 45 -4.40 -16.19 14.14
N ALA A 46 -4.10 -15.94 12.87
CA ALA A 46 -3.52 -16.96 11.99
C ALA A 46 -2.09 -17.37 12.42
N LEU A 47 -1.25 -16.41 12.81
CA LEU A 47 0.13 -16.68 13.24
C LEU A 47 0.21 -17.45 14.58
N ASP A 48 -0.81 -17.33 15.41
CA ASP A 48 -0.93 -18.07 16.68
C ASP A 48 -1.53 -19.48 16.48
N SER A 49 -1.98 -19.80 15.26
CA SER A 49 -2.52 -21.12 14.92
C SER A 49 -1.43 -22.06 14.41
N ASN A 50 -1.59 -23.34 14.77
CA ASN A 50 -0.71 -24.43 14.35
C ASN A 50 -1.40 -25.38 13.37
N ASP A 51 -2.61 -25.02 12.92
CA ASP A 51 -3.48 -25.83 12.07
C ASP A 51 -3.55 -25.19 10.68
N PHE A 52 -3.09 -25.92 9.67
CA PHE A 52 -3.03 -25.41 8.30
C PHE A 52 -4.42 -25.10 7.74
N ASP A 53 -5.43 -25.92 8.03
CA ASP A 53 -6.78 -25.71 7.51
C ASP A 53 -7.35 -24.41 8.08
N GLN A 54 -7.14 -24.17 9.38
CA GLN A 54 -7.53 -22.92 10.03
C GLN A 54 -6.77 -21.71 9.46
N VAL A 55 -5.46 -21.83 9.26
CA VAL A 55 -4.66 -20.74 8.66
C VAL A 55 -5.09 -20.45 7.24
N SER A 56 -5.43 -21.47 6.45
CA SER A 56 -5.93 -21.33 5.08
C SER A 56 -7.28 -20.61 5.02
N ASP A 57 -8.21 -20.98 5.92
CA ASP A 57 -9.49 -20.28 6.07
C ASP A 57 -9.29 -18.80 6.42
N ILE A 58 -8.40 -18.50 7.37
CA ILE A 58 -8.09 -17.11 7.75
C ILE A 58 -7.37 -16.38 6.61
N ALA A 59 -6.51 -17.04 5.83
CA ALA A 59 -5.83 -16.43 4.69
C ALA A 59 -6.82 -16.02 3.60
N SER A 60 -7.87 -16.81 3.38
CA SER A 60 -8.99 -16.45 2.49
C SER A 60 -9.68 -15.16 2.96
N ASP A 61 -10.00 -15.06 4.26
CA ASP A 61 -10.54 -13.85 4.88
C ASP A 61 -9.59 -12.64 4.71
N LEU A 62 -8.30 -12.83 5.01
CA LEU A 62 -7.27 -11.79 4.90
C LEU A 62 -7.20 -11.21 3.48
N LYS A 63 -7.39 -12.03 2.44
CA LYS A 63 -7.47 -11.58 1.05
C LYS A 63 -8.65 -10.63 0.81
N TYR A 64 -9.83 -10.95 1.31
CA TYR A 64 -11.00 -10.06 1.18
C TYR A 64 -10.83 -8.77 1.98
N ASN A 65 -10.25 -8.86 3.18
CA ASN A 65 -9.89 -7.70 3.99
C ASN A 65 -8.86 -6.81 3.28
N ALA A 66 -7.84 -7.39 2.65
CA ALA A 66 -6.81 -6.67 1.92
C ALA A 66 -7.40 -5.90 0.73
N GLN A 67 -8.32 -6.50 -0.03
CA GLN A 67 -9.03 -5.80 -1.11
C GLN A 67 -9.85 -4.62 -0.57
N SER A 68 -10.50 -4.79 0.59
CA SER A 68 -11.26 -3.71 1.23
C SER A 68 -10.35 -2.56 1.67
N ILE A 69 -9.16 -2.88 2.17
CA ILE A 69 -8.14 -1.87 2.52
C ILE A 69 -7.67 -1.12 1.29
N LEU A 70 -7.39 -1.81 0.17
CA LEU A 70 -6.98 -1.16 -1.07
C LEU A 70 -8.03 -0.15 -1.54
N ASN A 71 -9.30 -0.55 -1.56
CA ASN A 71 -10.40 0.34 -1.94
C ASN A 71 -10.56 1.53 -0.97
N ALA A 72 -10.37 1.29 0.33
CA ALA A 72 -10.42 2.36 1.32
C ALA A 72 -9.24 3.33 1.21
N ALA A 73 -8.04 2.82 0.91
CA ALA A 73 -6.84 3.62 0.70
C ALA A 73 -6.94 4.46 -0.58
N ASP A 74 -7.52 3.91 -1.65
CA ASP A 74 -7.85 4.65 -2.88
C ASP A 74 -8.81 5.80 -2.58
N SER A 75 -9.88 5.53 -1.80
CA SER A 75 -10.87 6.55 -1.42
C SER A 75 -10.30 7.65 -0.53
N CYS A 76 -9.20 7.39 0.15
CA CYS A 76 -8.52 8.35 1.02
C CYS A 76 -7.45 9.17 0.29
N ASP A 77 -7.25 8.93 -1.01
CA ASP A 77 -6.37 9.68 -1.92
C ASP A 77 -4.94 9.81 -1.35
N CYS A 78 -4.43 8.69 -0.82
CA CYS A 78 -3.13 8.58 -0.17
C CYS A 78 -2.29 7.52 -0.89
N ASP A 79 -1.54 7.95 -1.90
CA ASP A 79 -0.73 7.08 -2.77
C ASP A 79 0.13 6.07 -2.01
N ASP A 80 0.86 6.52 -0.98
CA ASP A 80 1.71 5.63 -0.19
C ASP A 80 0.90 4.52 0.53
N ALA A 81 -0.29 4.85 1.03
CA ALA A 81 -1.18 3.88 1.66
C ALA A 81 -1.76 2.93 0.61
N TYR A 82 -2.11 3.44 -0.57
CA TYR A 82 -2.60 2.64 -1.70
C TYR A 82 -1.56 1.62 -2.16
N TYR A 83 -0.35 2.06 -2.51
CA TYR A 83 0.72 1.17 -2.97
C TYR A 83 1.10 0.13 -1.92
N THR A 84 1.07 0.51 -0.63
CA THR A 84 1.31 -0.46 0.43
C THR A 84 0.14 -1.45 0.56
N ALA A 85 -1.09 -1.02 0.31
CA ALA A 85 -2.26 -1.90 0.31
C ALA A 85 -2.24 -2.92 -0.84
N GLU A 86 -1.67 -2.58 -1.99
CA GLU A 86 -1.43 -3.55 -3.08
C GLU A 86 -0.51 -4.68 -2.60
N VAL A 87 0.60 -4.34 -1.95
CA VAL A 87 1.52 -5.32 -1.36
C VAL A 87 0.84 -6.19 -0.30
N ILE A 88 -0.07 -5.63 0.50
CA ILE A 88 -0.87 -6.41 1.46
C ILE A 88 -1.73 -7.45 0.72
N LEU A 89 -2.40 -7.04 -0.36
CA LEU A 89 -3.26 -7.91 -1.16
C LEU A 89 -2.46 -9.04 -1.83
N GLU A 90 -1.31 -8.74 -2.41
CA GLU A 90 -0.42 -9.74 -3.02
C GLU A 90 0.04 -10.79 -2.00
N ASN A 91 0.44 -10.36 -0.80
CA ASN A 91 0.85 -11.29 0.25
C ASN A 91 -0.35 -12.08 0.80
N ALA A 92 -1.55 -11.49 0.87
CA ALA A 92 -2.75 -12.20 1.27
C ALA A 92 -3.13 -13.30 0.28
N GLN A 93 -3.02 -12.99 -1.02
CA GLN A 93 -3.22 -13.98 -2.09
C GLN A 93 -2.18 -15.10 -2.00
N SER A 94 -0.91 -14.76 -1.77
CA SER A 94 0.16 -15.74 -1.63
C SER A 94 -0.04 -16.64 -0.40
N ALA A 95 -0.48 -16.08 0.73
CA ALA A 95 -0.82 -16.85 1.93
C ALA A 95 -1.98 -17.82 1.70
N TYR A 96 -2.99 -17.39 0.93
CA TYR A 96 -4.16 -18.21 0.58
C TYR A 96 -3.83 -19.34 -0.41
N LEU A 97 -2.86 -19.11 -1.30
CA LEU A 97 -2.44 -20.08 -2.32
C LEU A 97 -1.27 -20.97 -1.86
N ALA A 98 -0.76 -20.76 -0.65
CA ALA A 98 0.35 -21.55 -0.12
C ALA A 98 -0.02 -23.03 -0.01
N ASP A 99 0.95 -23.91 -0.27
CA ASP A 99 0.74 -25.36 -0.25
C ASP A 99 0.91 -25.96 1.15
N ASP A 100 1.56 -25.23 2.07
CA ASP A 100 1.75 -25.66 3.45
C ASP A 100 1.71 -24.50 4.46
N LEU A 101 1.58 -24.88 5.75
CA LEU A 101 1.51 -23.94 6.87
C LEU A 101 2.73 -23.02 6.95
N LYS A 102 3.92 -23.56 6.71
CA LYS A 102 5.16 -22.81 6.86
C LYS A 102 5.24 -21.71 5.81
N GLU A 103 4.88 -22.02 4.57
CA GLU A 103 4.80 -21.06 3.48
C GLU A 103 3.72 -20.00 3.74
N SER A 104 2.52 -20.42 4.13
CA SER A 104 1.42 -19.49 4.44
C SER A 104 1.81 -18.50 5.54
N VAL A 105 2.42 -18.98 6.63
CA VAL A 105 2.91 -18.15 7.75
C VAL A 105 3.96 -17.12 7.31
N VAL A 106 4.85 -17.46 6.38
CA VAL A 106 5.83 -16.50 5.83
C VAL A 106 5.10 -15.33 5.16
N PHE A 107 4.11 -15.61 4.32
CA PHE A 107 3.33 -14.57 3.65
C PHE A 107 2.47 -13.77 4.62
N ILE A 108 1.91 -14.38 5.67
CA ILE A 108 1.17 -13.66 6.70
C ILE A 108 2.08 -12.70 7.48
N HIS A 109 3.34 -13.07 7.74
CA HIS A 109 4.32 -12.15 8.31
C HIS A 109 4.62 -10.95 7.40
N LEU A 110 4.78 -11.18 6.09
CA LEU A 110 5.01 -10.12 5.10
C LEU A 110 3.78 -9.19 4.98
N LEU A 111 2.58 -9.78 4.92
CA LEU A 111 1.31 -9.06 4.96
C LEU A 111 1.22 -8.16 6.18
N LYS A 112 1.53 -8.68 7.39
CA LYS A 112 1.48 -7.89 8.63
C LYS A 112 2.51 -6.75 8.63
N LYS A 113 3.70 -6.97 8.05
CA LYS A 113 4.70 -5.91 7.87
C LYS A 113 4.16 -4.79 6.96
N GLY A 114 3.56 -5.16 5.83
CA GLY A 114 2.88 -4.22 4.92
C GLY A 114 1.75 -3.46 5.61
N ALA A 115 0.90 -4.17 6.37
CA ALA A 115 -0.19 -3.58 7.12
C ALA A 115 0.27 -2.51 8.13
N ASN A 116 1.37 -2.74 8.85
CA ASN A 116 1.93 -1.73 9.75
C ASN A 116 2.47 -0.49 9.01
N ALA A 117 3.05 -0.68 7.82
CA ALA A 117 3.48 0.43 6.98
C ALA A 117 2.26 1.22 6.45
N ALA A 118 1.25 0.53 5.90
CA ALA A 118 0.01 1.14 5.41
C ALA A 118 -0.71 1.92 6.52
N MET A 119 -0.75 1.38 7.75
CA MET A 119 -1.28 2.07 8.94
C MET A 119 -0.57 3.41 9.18
N THR A 120 0.75 3.42 9.05
CA THR A 120 1.57 4.62 9.26
C THR A 120 1.29 5.66 8.18
N HIS A 121 1.22 5.23 6.91
CA HIS A 121 0.89 6.11 5.78
C HIS A 121 -0.53 6.69 5.92
N ALA A 122 -1.54 5.84 6.18
CA ALA A 122 -2.93 6.27 6.33
C ALA A 122 -3.12 7.26 7.48
N LYS A 123 -2.47 7.03 8.64
CA LYS A 123 -2.50 7.99 9.77
C LYS A 123 -1.81 9.31 9.43
N SER A 124 -0.67 9.26 8.76
CA SER A 124 0.07 10.45 8.31
C SER A 124 -0.80 11.29 7.36
N CYS A 125 -1.39 10.65 6.35
CA CYS A 125 -2.34 11.26 5.41
C CYS A 125 -3.54 11.88 6.12
N GLY A 126 -4.21 11.17 7.03
CA GLY A 126 -5.35 11.71 7.79
C GLY A 126 -4.99 12.89 8.71
N THR A 127 -3.77 12.93 9.26
CA THR A 127 -3.31 14.03 10.11
C THR A 127 -3.02 15.31 9.30
N LEU A 128 -2.64 15.18 8.02
CA LEU A 128 -2.48 16.32 7.14
C LEU A 128 -3.82 17.04 6.91
N VAL A 129 -4.93 16.30 6.79
CA VAL A 129 -6.29 16.86 6.60
C VAL A 129 -6.70 17.77 7.75
N THR A 130 -6.50 17.32 9.00
CA THR A 130 -6.94 18.04 10.20
C THR A 130 -6.16 19.33 10.43
N LYS A 131 -4.92 19.44 9.93
CA LYS A 131 -4.09 20.65 10.05
C LYS A 131 -4.45 21.77 9.07
N VAL A 132 -5.12 21.48 7.95
CA VAL A 132 -5.47 22.51 6.96
C VAL A 132 -6.89 23.09 7.17
N ASN A 133 -7.67 22.51 8.08
CA ASN A 133 -9.04 22.94 8.40
C ASN A 133 -9.13 23.78 9.69
N ASN A 134 -8.00 24.18 10.28
CA ASN A 134 -7.91 25.08 11.44
C ASN A 134 -7.33 26.44 11.05
#